data_AF-A0A3S1ALG8-F1
#
_entry.id   AF-A0A3S1ALG8-F1
#
_cell.length_a   1.000
_cell.length_b   1.000
_cell.length_c   1.000
_cell.angle_alpha   90.00
_cell.angle_beta   90.00
_cell.angle_gamma   90.00
#
_symmetry.space_group_name_H-M   'P 1'
#
loop_
_entity.id
_entity.type
_entity.pdbx_description
1 polymer ?
#
loop_
_entity_poly.entity_id
_entity_poly.type
_entity_poly.pdbx_seq_one_letter_code
_entity_poly.pdbx_strand_id
1 'polypeptide(L)'
;MSIHINDLLPEGVKLKEFKTGSELLLAYELGKYTKLLLEEGLSVDNVGIDTELVQTAHFGFIVDCELIEGIEPVAETDLPDYDIADFFLPSQNVSKVDLLFEEGCVIFNFNSNKRANSALNTKNRSTAYVSLMAFVLVKNYIDQTPNRKLIIDHEEYEQQNGEYDDLIKLQRSGILLESILKIKYKTQGVIQLPWQDVVKEYREKELMNRVYSSNEKYAFLLKEGLEIGDVVLRYSRTFDQKVEDTIGTLKSCYPAVIRDYNEEVIVLEYYRTVETRLTQQTRIEGLCAKVDGLKEALTPDDLVRATSREESIFLDAVGIGTCTYLEDTFIFEPVESDETEQTFKDKDGSLIKVELNTLDTIFAVFEDRGVPFNRDKFLNKYFLSKGKQPKYYDYV
;
A
#
# COMPACT_ATOMS: atom_id res chain seq x y z
N MET A 1 9.58 36.60 6.83
CA MET A 1 10.30 35.92 5.74
C MET A 1 9.39 34.77 5.32
N SER A 2 9.65 34.03 4.25
CA SER A 2 8.88 32.81 3.99
C SER A 2 9.84 31.67 3.66
N ILE A 3 9.48 30.48 4.13
CA ILE A 3 10.25 29.26 3.90
C ILE A 3 9.67 28.60 2.67
N HIS A 4 10.52 28.26 1.71
CA HIS A 4 10.06 27.62 0.50
C HIS A 4 9.73 26.13 0.78
N ILE A 5 8.64 25.60 0.23
CA ILE A 5 8.21 24.20 0.48
C ILE A 5 9.31 23.17 0.24
N ASN A 6 10.08 23.32 -0.85
CA ASN A 6 11.20 22.45 -1.18
C ASN A 6 12.34 22.45 -0.14
N ASP A 7 12.43 23.43 0.75
CA ASP A 7 13.43 23.45 1.83
C ASP A 7 13.01 22.54 3.00
N LEU A 8 11.72 22.19 3.09
CA LEU A 8 11.15 21.33 4.12
C LEU A 8 11.04 19.86 3.70
N LEU A 9 11.08 19.60 2.38
CA LEU A 9 10.97 18.25 1.84
C LEU A 9 12.27 17.45 2.05
N PRO A 10 12.20 16.11 1.99
CA PRO A 10 13.37 15.25 2.16
C PRO A 10 14.47 15.56 1.16
N GLU A 11 15.72 15.25 1.54
CA GLU A 11 16.86 15.50 0.67
C GLU A 11 16.72 14.74 -0.66
N GLY A 12 16.93 15.44 -1.78
CA GLY A 12 16.77 14.89 -3.12
C GLY A 12 15.34 14.92 -3.67
N VAL A 13 14.35 15.31 -2.86
CA VAL A 13 12.97 15.55 -3.32
C VAL A 13 12.83 17.00 -3.75
N LYS A 14 12.24 17.22 -4.92
CA LYS A 14 11.90 18.56 -5.41
C LYS A 14 10.53 18.56 -6.05
N LEU A 15 9.59 19.24 -5.40
CA LEU A 15 8.27 19.50 -5.93
C LEU A 15 8.34 20.60 -6.99
N LYS A 16 7.79 20.30 -8.16
CA LYS A 16 7.65 21.23 -9.29
C LYS A 16 6.21 21.56 -9.60
N GLU A 17 5.29 20.67 -9.25
CA GLU A 17 3.88 20.76 -9.56
C GLU A 17 3.10 19.91 -8.55
N PHE A 18 2.02 20.45 -8.01
CA PHE A 18 1.02 19.70 -7.27
C PHE A 18 0.15 18.91 -8.25
N LYS A 19 0.04 17.60 -8.04
CA LYS A 19 -0.69 16.63 -8.89
C LYS A 19 -1.79 15.90 -8.14
N THR A 20 -1.74 15.85 -6.81
CA THR A 20 -2.80 15.22 -6.01
C THR A 20 -3.29 16.11 -4.86
N GLY A 21 -4.53 15.89 -4.42
CA GLY A 21 -5.08 16.57 -3.24
C GLY A 21 -4.27 16.31 -1.97
N SER A 22 -3.66 15.13 -1.83
CA SER A 22 -2.79 14.80 -0.69
C SER A 22 -1.53 15.69 -0.62
N GLU A 23 -1.00 16.09 -1.77
CA GLU A 23 0.15 17.02 -1.84
C GLU A 23 -0.25 18.43 -1.41
N LEU A 24 -1.45 18.88 -1.79
CA LEU A 24 -2.03 20.14 -1.34
C LEU A 24 -2.28 20.12 0.18
N LEU A 25 -2.80 19.02 0.73
CA LEU A 25 -2.98 18.86 2.18
C LEU A 25 -1.66 18.88 2.95
N LEU A 26 -0.62 18.25 2.40
CA LEU A 26 0.72 18.31 2.98
C LEU A 26 1.23 19.76 3.01
N ALA A 27 1.10 20.50 1.91
CA ALA A 27 1.52 21.90 1.85
C ALA A 27 0.79 22.77 2.87
N TYR A 28 -0.51 22.59 3.06
CA TYR A 28 -1.26 23.31 4.09
C TYR A 28 -0.80 22.99 5.50
N GLU A 29 -0.57 21.73 5.82
CA GLU A 29 -0.06 21.35 7.14
C GLU A 29 1.38 21.83 7.37
N LEU A 30 2.22 21.84 6.33
CA LEU A 30 3.53 22.49 6.38
C LEU A 30 3.39 24.00 6.66
N GLY A 31 2.45 24.70 6.02
CA GLY A 31 2.13 26.11 6.26
C GLY A 31 1.67 26.38 7.70
N LYS A 32 0.80 25.52 8.21
CA LYS A 32 0.35 25.55 9.61
C LYS A 32 1.52 25.39 10.58
N TYR A 33 2.39 24.40 10.37
CA TYR A 33 3.48 24.11 11.30
C TYR A 33 4.68 25.04 11.18
N THR A 34 5.00 25.56 9.99
CA THR A 34 5.98 26.64 9.83
C THR A 34 5.54 27.88 10.60
N LYS A 35 4.28 28.32 10.41
CA LYS A 35 3.72 29.44 11.17
C LYS A 35 3.73 29.20 12.68
N LEU A 36 3.38 27.98 13.12
CA LEU A 36 3.31 27.65 14.55
C LEU A 36 4.68 27.52 15.22
N LEU A 37 5.68 26.95 14.53
CA LEU A 37 6.97 26.57 15.13
C LEU A 37 8.12 27.52 14.80
N LEU A 38 8.03 28.23 13.66
CA LEU A 38 9.08 29.10 13.14
C LEU A 38 8.64 30.57 13.05
N GLU A 39 7.33 30.85 13.21
CA GLU A 39 6.73 32.19 13.02
C GLU A 39 6.93 32.76 11.60
N GLU A 40 7.19 31.87 10.62
CA GLU A 40 7.38 32.21 9.20
C GLU A 40 6.23 31.64 8.35
N GLY A 41 5.95 32.27 7.21
CA GLY A 41 5.01 31.75 6.21
C GLY A 41 5.63 30.63 5.37
N LEU A 42 4.79 29.85 4.68
CA LEU A 42 5.22 28.88 3.67
C LEU A 42 5.01 29.46 2.28
N SER A 43 6.06 29.49 1.46
CA SER A 43 5.98 29.85 0.04
C SER A 43 6.03 28.61 -0.84
N VAL A 44 5.20 28.59 -1.89
CA VAL A 44 5.23 27.60 -2.97
C VAL A 44 5.56 28.23 -4.32
N ASP A 45 6.25 29.38 -4.33
CA ASP A 45 6.60 30.09 -5.56
C ASP A 45 7.32 29.19 -6.57
N ASN A 46 6.90 29.24 -7.83
CA ASN A 46 7.40 28.39 -8.93
C ASN A 46 7.07 26.89 -8.80
N VAL A 47 6.11 26.53 -7.95
CA VAL A 47 5.46 25.21 -7.96
C VAL A 47 4.12 25.34 -8.69
N GLY A 48 3.95 24.61 -9.79
CA GLY A 48 2.69 24.59 -10.54
C GLY A 48 1.57 23.86 -9.82
N ILE A 49 0.35 24.02 -10.30
CA ILE A 49 -0.82 23.24 -9.85
C ILE A 49 -1.42 22.61 -11.10
N ASP A 50 -1.60 21.29 -11.06
CA ASP A 50 -2.25 20.56 -12.14
C ASP A 50 -3.66 21.13 -12.38
N THR A 51 -4.00 21.30 -13.66
CA THR A 51 -5.27 21.93 -14.06
C THR A 51 -6.50 21.21 -13.54
N GLU A 52 -6.44 19.88 -13.36
CA GLU A 52 -7.55 19.11 -12.83
C GLU A 52 -7.74 19.36 -11.32
N LEU A 53 -6.65 19.62 -10.59
CA LEU A 53 -6.72 19.91 -9.16
C LEU A 53 -7.44 21.21 -8.84
N VAL A 54 -7.33 22.21 -9.71
CA VAL A 54 -7.97 23.54 -9.55
C VAL A 54 -9.49 23.41 -9.37
N GLN A 55 -10.09 22.36 -9.95
CA GLN A 55 -11.54 22.12 -9.89
C GLN A 55 -11.97 21.30 -8.67
N THR A 56 -11.05 20.95 -7.77
CA THR A 56 -11.33 20.08 -6.62
C THR A 56 -11.61 20.86 -5.35
N ALA A 57 -12.40 20.27 -4.44
CA ALA A 57 -12.63 20.80 -3.09
C ALA A 57 -11.33 21.00 -2.29
N HIS A 58 -10.27 20.24 -2.60
CA HIS A 58 -8.95 20.42 -1.98
C HIS A 58 -8.36 21.79 -2.36
N PHE A 59 -8.45 22.19 -3.63
CA PHE A 59 -7.95 23.49 -4.06
C PHE A 59 -8.75 24.63 -3.42
N GLY A 60 -10.09 24.54 -3.42
CA GLY A 60 -10.96 25.50 -2.73
C GLY A 60 -10.59 25.68 -1.26
N PHE A 61 -10.43 24.56 -0.53
CA PHE A 61 -10.03 24.56 0.87
C PHE A 61 -8.70 25.28 1.13
N ILE A 62 -7.69 25.04 0.30
CA ILE A 62 -6.33 25.55 0.49
C ILE A 62 -6.25 27.04 0.23
N VAL A 63 -6.92 27.51 -0.83
CA VAL A 63 -6.98 28.93 -1.19
C VAL A 63 -7.65 29.74 -0.08
N ASP A 64 -8.78 29.26 0.45
CA ASP A 64 -9.55 29.97 1.49
C ASP A 64 -8.85 30.03 2.85
N CYS A 65 -7.94 29.09 3.12
CA CYS A 65 -7.24 29.05 4.40
C CYS A 65 -6.08 30.05 4.53
N GLU A 66 -5.60 30.63 3.42
CA GLU A 66 -4.55 31.67 3.38
C GLU A 66 -3.26 31.32 4.19
N LEU A 67 -2.92 30.03 4.31
CA LEU A 67 -1.70 29.58 5.02
C LEU A 67 -0.49 29.38 4.10
N ILE A 68 -0.69 29.46 2.79
CA ILE A 68 0.33 29.19 1.77
C ILE A 68 0.44 30.41 0.85
N GLU A 69 1.63 31.00 0.76
CA GLU A 69 1.96 32.06 -0.18
C GLU A 69 2.24 31.46 -1.56
N GLY A 70 1.70 32.08 -2.63
CA GLY A 70 1.94 31.65 -4.02
C GLY A 70 0.85 30.77 -4.63
N ILE A 71 -0.23 30.46 -3.88
CA ILE A 71 -1.46 29.86 -4.42
C ILE A 71 -2.53 30.94 -4.46
N GLU A 72 -2.94 31.33 -5.67
CA GLU A 72 -3.98 32.34 -5.88
C GLU A 72 -5.20 31.72 -6.57
N PRO A 73 -6.41 32.28 -6.38
CA PRO A 73 -7.59 31.88 -7.15
C PRO A 73 -7.31 32.04 -8.64
N VAL A 74 -7.70 31.05 -9.43
CA VAL A 74 -7.66 31.19 -10.89
C VAL A 74 -8.74 32.19 -11.30
N ALA A 75 -8.32 33.26 -11.99
CA ALA A 75 -9.22 34.30 -12.44
C ALA A 75 -10.39 33.71 -13.24
N GLU A 76 -11.61 34.15 -12.94
CA GLU A 76 -12.86 33.79 -13.64
C GLU A 76 -13.47 32.41 -13.31
N THR A 77 -12.95 31.69 -12.31
CA THR A 77 -13.57 30.45 -11.78
C THR A 77 -14.06 30.63 -10.35
N ASP A 78 -15.33 30.29 -10.09
CA ASP A 78 -15.82 30.11 -8.72
C ASP A 78 -15.02 29.00 -8.05
N LEU A 79 -14.53 29.24 -6.84
CA LEU A 79 -13.82 28.21 -6.08
C LEU A 79 -14.78 27.05 -5.77
N PRO A 80 -14.35 25.80 -5.90
CA PRO A 80 -15.18 24.66 -5.55
C PRO A 80 -15.60 24.72 -4.08
N ASP A 81 -16.89 24.51 -3.81
CA ASP A 81 -17.41 24.37 -2.45
C ASP A 81 -16.74 23.20 -1.73
N TYR A 82 -16.52 23.36 -0.42
CA TYR A 82 -15.89 22.35 0.41
C TYR A 82 -16.43 22.38 1.85
N ASP A 83 -16.40 21.24 2.53
CA ASP A 83 -16.67 21.16 3.98
C ASP A 83 -15.34 21.01 4.72
N ILE A 84 -15.01 21.95 5.60
CA ILE A 84 -13.79 21.90 6.42
C ILE A 84 -13.70 20.60 7.24
N ALA A 85 -14.84 20.05 7.64
CA ALA A 85 -14.93 18.81 8.40
C ALA A 85 -14.56 17.57 7.57
N ASP A 86 -14.41 17.69 6.24
CA ASP A 86 -13.91 16.63 5.37
C ASP A 86 -12.37 16.63 5.28
N PHE A 87 -11.70 17.71 5.68
CA PHE A 87 -10.23 17.80 5.68
C PHE A 87 -9.66 17.69 7.09
N PHE A 88 -9.84 18.73 7.92
CA PHE A 88 -9.24 18.80 9.25
C PHE A 88 -10.26 19.17 10.30
N LEU A 89 -10.24 18.42 11.41
CA LEU A 89 -11.05 18.75 12.56
C LEU A 89 -10.28 19.72 13.47
N PRO A 90 -10.92 20.75 14.05
CA PRO A 90 -10.26 21.67 15.00
C PRO A 90 -9.59 20.96 16.20
N SER A 91 -10.02 19.74 16.53
CA SER A 91 -9.44 18.91 17.58
C SER A 91 -8.15 18.18 17.18
N GLN A 92 -7.81 18.12 15.89
CA GLN A 92 -6.59 17.48 15.40
C GLN A 92 -5.39 18.42 15.64
N ASN A 93 -4.62 18.14 16.69
CA ASN A 93 -3.44 18.91 17.02
C ASN A 93 -2.25 18.00 17.38
N VAL A 94 -1.36 17.81 16.40
CA VAL A 94 -0.15 16.98 16.53
C VAL A 94 0.79 17.45 17.64
N SER A 95 0.81 18.75 17.99
CA SER A 95 1.71 19.23 19.05
C SER A 95 1.38 18.68 20.44
N LYS A 96 0.22 18.05 20.60
CA LYS A 96 -0.22 17.38 21.84
C LYS A 96 -0.14 15.85 21.76
N VAL A 97 0.31 15.30 20.64
CA VAL A 97 0.47 13.86 20.42
C VAL A 97 1.74 13.39 21.11
N ASP A 98 1.71 12.16 21.62
CA ASP A 98 2.87 11.53 22.24
C ASP A 98 3.82 11.01 21.15
N LEU A 99 4.90 11.76 20.94
CA LEU A 99 5.94 11.47 19.95
C LEU A 99 7.26 11.21 20.66
N LEU A 100 7.88 10.07 20.38
CA LEU A 100 9.21 9.74 20.86
C LEU A 100 10.24 10.13 19.80
N PHE A 101 11.09 11.11 20.14
CA PHE A 101 12.19 11.55 19.28
C PHE A 101 13.46 10.79 19.67
N GLU A 102 13.99 10.00 18.72
CA GLU A 102 15.24 9.27 18.86
C GLU A 102 16.26 9.74 17.81
N GLU A 103 17.50 9.28 17.92
CA GLU A 103 18.52 9.56 16.92
C GLU A 103 18.12 8.90 15.59
N GLY A 104 17.83 9.72 14.57
CA GLY A 104 17.49 9.27 13.23
C GLY A 104 16.02 8.87 13.00
N CYS A 105 15.18 8.77 14.04
CA CYS A 105 13.76 8.49 13.86
C CYS A 105 12.84 9.21 14.87
N VAL A 106 11.56 9.30 14.50
CA VAL A 106 10.46 9.73 15.36
C VAL A 106 9.44 8.60 15.38
N ILE A 107 9.08 8.13 16.56
CA ILE A 107 8.15 7.01 16.73
C ILE A 107 6.82 7.55 17.25
N PHE A 108 5.75 7.25 16.52
CA PHE A 108 4.38 7.42 16.95
C PHE A 108 3.77 6.05 17.24
N ASN A 109 3.26 5.84 18.45
CA ASN A 109 2.53 4.64 18.82
C ASN A 109 1.21 5.05 19.46
N PHE A 110 0.07 4.74 18.84
CA PHE A 110 -1.24 5.13 19.38
C PHE A 110 -1.46 4.64 20.82
N ASN A 111 -0.98 3.45 21.16
CA ASN A 111 -1.19 2.82 22.46
C ASN A 111 -0.28 3.38 23.58
N SER A 112 0.79 4.13 23.26
CA SER A 112 1.68 4.70 24.29
C SER A 112 0.95 5.67 25.22
N ASN A 113 0.10 6.53 24.66
CA ASN A 113 -0.74 7.47 25.39
C ASN A 113 -2.05 7.73 24.63
N LYS A 114 -3.01 6.81 24.79
CA LYS A 114 -4.31 6.86 24.09
C LYS A 114 -5.05 8.19 24.24
N ARG A 115 -4.89 8.88 25.37
CA ARG A 115 -5.55 10.18 25.60
C ARG A 115 -4.92 11.27 24.73
N ALA A 116 -3.59 11.41 24.75
CA ALA A 116 -2.87 12.35 23.91
C ALA A 116 -3.09 12.06 22.41
N ASN A 117 -3.03 10.77 22.05
CA ASN A 117 -3.07 10.31 20.68
C ASN A 117 -4.49 10.26 20.08
N SER A 118 -5.53 10.40 20.91
CA SER A 118 -6.92 10.44 20.45
C SER A 118 -7.21 11.55 19.44
N ALA A 119 -6.39 12.62 19.41
CA ALA A 119 -6.47 13.69 18.42
C ALA A 119 -6.27 13.21 16.97
N LEU A 120 -5.53 12.11 16.76
CA LEU A 120 -5.34 11.49 15.44
C LEU A 120 -6.40 10.42 15.13
N ASN A 121 -7.10 9.91 16.15
CA ASN A 121 -8.11 8.86 16.04
C ASN A 121 -9.50 9.45 15.77
N THR A 122 -9.65 10.14 14.63
CA THR A 122 -10.86 10.88 14.24
C THR A 122 -11.53 10.28 13.00
N LYS A 123 -12.51 10.96 12.38
CA LYS A 123 -13.12 10.52 11.10
C LYS A 123 -12.13 10.65 9.93
N ASN A 124 -11.31 11.71 9.94
CA ASN A 124 -10.33 11.99 8.87
C ASN A 124 -8.92 11.59 9.34
N ARG A 125 -8.72 10.30 9.60
CA ARG A 125 -7.43 9.82 10.13
C ARG A 125 -6.31 9.98 9.12
N SER A 126 -6.60 9.73 7.85
CA SER A 126 -5.63 9.90 6.76
C SER A 126 -4.98 11.28 6.76
N THR A 127 -5.79 12.33 6.80
CA THR A 127 -5.30 13.72 6.88
C THR A 127 -4.58 14.01 8.20
N ALA A 128 -5.01 13.40 9.30
CA ALA A 128 -4.31 13.51 10.59
C ALA A 128 -2.87 12.96 10.54
N TYR A 129 -2.63 11.89 9.77
CA TYR A 129 -1.27 11.37 9.56
C TYR A 129 -0.44 12.21 8.59
N VAL A 130 -1.06 12.89 7.62
CA VAL A 130 -0.38 13.93 6.83
C VAL A 130 0.08 15.06 7.74
N SER A 131 -0.78 15.51 8.66
CA SER A 131 -0.44 16.51 9.68
C SER A 131 0.73 16.03 10.56
N LEU A 132 0.72 14.74 10.97
CA LEU A 132 1.83 14.13 11.71
C LEU A 132 3.15 14.20 10.95
N MET A 133 3.14 13.83 9.67
CA MET A 133 4.32 13.88 8.80
C MET A 133 4.81 15.32 8.60
N ALA A 134 3.91 16.26 8.33
CA ALA A 134 4.25 17.67 8.16
C ALA A 134 4.93 18.25 9.41
N PHE A 135 4.43 17.92 10.60
CA PHE A 135 5.05 18.31 11.86
C PHE A 135 6.50 17.79 11.98
N VAL A 136 6.73 16.52 11.61
CA VAL A 136 8.07 15.92 11.62
C VAL A 136 8.98 16.59 10.60
N LEU A 137 8.52 16.89 9.38
CA LEU A 137 9.32 17.58 8.36
C LEU A 137 9.76 18.99 8.82
N VAL A 138 8.86 19.77 9.42
CA VAL A 138 9.21 21.09 9.98
C VAL A 138 10.18 20.95 11.15
N LYS A 139 10.01 19.94 12.01
CA LYS A 139 10.98 19.63 13.08
C LYS A 139 12.34 19.22 12.53
N ASN A 140 12.39 18.44 11.47
CA ASN A 140 13.62 18.03 10.80
C ASN A 140 14.38 19.25 10.25
N TYR A 141 13.67 20.22 9.69
CA TYR A 141 14.25 21.49 9.25
C TYR A 141 14.86 22.27 10.42
N ILE A 142 14.12 22.43 11.53
CA ILE A 142 14.61 23.09 12.76
C ILE A 142 15.87 22.41 13.30
N ASP A 143 15.83 21.09 13.39
CA ASP A 143 16.90 20.27 13.97
C ASP A 143 18.04 19.98 12.98
N GLN A 144 17.97 20.50 11.74
CA GLN A 144 18.93 20.23 10.65
C GLN A 144 19.15 18.73 10.39
N THR A 145 18.08 17.93 10.52
CA THR A 145 18.07 16.47 10.32
C THR A 145 17.05 16.09 9.23
N PRO A 146 17.28 16.45 7.95
CA PRO A 146 16.25 16.46 6.91
C PRO A 146 15.57 15.09 6.67
N ASN A 147 16.28 14.00 6.90
CA ASN A 147 15.81 12.64 6.61
C ASN A 147 15.45 11.81 7.86
N ARG A 148 15.14 12.45 9.01
CA ARG A 148 14.68 11.71 10.19
C ARG A 148 13.40 10.94 9.86
N LYS A 149 13.41 9.64 10.09
CA LYS A 149 12.33 8.72 9.68
C LYS A 149 11.14 8.76 10.65
N LEU A 150 9.93 8.98 10.17
CA LEU A 150 8.72 8.74 10.95
C LEU A 150 8.36 7.24 10.93
N ILE A 151 8.22 6.65 12.11
CA ILE A 151 7.73 5.29 12.31
C ILE A 151 6.35 5.37 12.97
N ILE A 152 5.31 4.96 12.25
CA ILE A 152 3.96 4.76 12.80
C ILE A 152 3.88 3.30 13.27
N ASP A 153 4.07 3.08 14.57
CA ASP A 153 4.11 1.75 15.18
C ASP A 153 2.72 1.28 15.63
N HIS A 154 2.05 0.59 14.72
CA HIS A 154 0.68 0.11 14.88
C HIS A 154 0.62 -1.43 14.95
N GLU A 155 1.69 -2.09 15.43
CA GLU A 155 1.75 -3.55 15.60
C GLU A 155 0.68 -4.09 16.58
N GLU A 156 0.21 -3.27 17.52
CA GLU A 156 -0.85 -3.62 18.48
C GLU A 156 -2.17 -2.88 18.23
N TYR A 157 -2.32 -2.23 17.09
CA TYR A 157 -3.46 -1.37 16.77
C TYR A 157 -4.38 -2.00 15.71
N GLU A 158 -5.69 -1.87 15.89
CA GLU A 158 -6.68 -2.28 14.90
C GLU A 158 -6.89 -1.16 13.89
N GLN A 159 -6.26 -1.34 12.73
CA GLN A 159 -6.31 -0.38 11.64
C GLN A 159 -7.69 -0.27 11.03
N GLN A 160 -8.07 0.94 10.66
CA GLN A 160 -9.29 1.18 9.90
C GLN A 160 -8.99 1.29 8.41
N ASN A 161 -9.97 0.94 7.59
CA ASN A 161 -9.89 1.17 6.16
C ASN A 161 -9.76 2.68 5.90
N GLY A 162 -8.95 3.06 4.92
CA GLY A 162 -8.77 4.46 4.57
C GLY A 162 -7.77 5.22 5.46
N GLU A 163 -7.13 4.57 6.44
CA GLU A 163 -6.44 5.29 7.51
C GLU A 163 -5.12 5.96 7.08
N TYR A 164 -4.47 5.49 6.02
CA TYR A 164 -3.15 5.96 5.59
C TYR A 164 -3.14 6.52 4.16
N ASP A 165 -4.31 6.84 3.61
CA ASP A 165 -4.50 7.02 2.17
C ASP A 165 -3.61 8.08 1.56
N ASP A 166 -3.59 9.23 2.22
CA ASP A 166 -2.84 10.38 1.78
C ASP A 166 -1.33 10.14 1.92
N LEU A 167 -0.88 9.45 2.98
CA LEU A 167 0.53 9.11 3.13
C LEU A 167 1.00 8.17 2.02
N ILE A 168 0.20 7.17 1.66
CA ILE A 168 0.54 6.24 0.56
C ILE A 168 0.53 6.95 -0.79
N LYS A 169 -0.41 7.87 -1.04
CA LYS A 169 -0.42 8.71 -2.25
C LYS A 169 0.83 9.59 -2.35
N LEU A 170 1.23 10.20 -1.24
CA LEU A 170 2.47 10.99 -1.16
C LEU A 170 3.74 10.15 -1.36
N GLN A 171 3.75 8.88 -0.94
CA GLN A 171 4.85 7.97 -1.26
C GLN A 171 4.88 7.63 -2.76
N ARG A 172 3.73 7.34 -3.36
CA ARG A 172 3.60 7.04 -4.80
C ARG A 172 3.99 8.21 -5.70
N SER A 173 3.71 9.45 -5.28
CA SER A 173 4.13 10.64 -6.03
C SER A 173 5.61 10.98 -5.85
N GLY A 174 6.32 10.25 -4.99
CA GLY A 174 7.74 10.44 -4.73
C GLY A 174 8.06 11.61 -3.81
N ILE A 175 7.05 12.22 -3.17
CA ILE A 175 7.27 13.27 -2.16
C ILE A 175 7.80 12.66 -0.86
N LEU A 176 7.22 11.53 -0.42
CA LEU A 176 7.66 10.80 0.76
C LEU A 176 8.46 9.56 0.36
N LEU A 177 9.77 9.59 0.60
CA LEU A 177 10.63 8.43 0.34
C LEU A 177 10.40 7.31 1.37
N GLU A 178 10.56 6.05 0.98
CA GLU A 178 10.49 4.89 1.91
C GLU A 178 11.54 4.99 3.04
N SER A 179 12.62 5.72 2.81
CA SER A 179 13.63 6.00 3.82
C SER A 179 13.10 6.86 4.98
N ILE A 180 12.09 7.71 4.76
CA ILE A 180 11.60 8.66 5.76
C ILE A 180 10.24 8.30 6.39
N LEU A 181 9.53 7.30 5.87
CA LEU A 181 8.28 6.82 6.43
C LEU A 181 8.29 5.29 6.55
N LYS A 182 7.90 4.75 7.71
CA LYS A 182 7.57 3.34 7.89
C LYS A 182 6.29 3.21 8.72
N ILE A 183 5.34 2.44 8.22
CA ILE A 183 4.13 2.07 8.95
C ILE A 183 4.30 0.60 9.32
N LYS A 184 4.20 0.28 10.61
CA LYS A 184 4.21 -1.11 11.09
C LYS A 184 2.78 -1.55 11.34
N TYR A 185 2.42 -2.72 10.82
CA TYR A 185 1.06 -3.24 10.81
C TYR A 185 0.93 -4.41 11.78
N LYS A 186 -0.18 -4.49 12.52
CA LYS A 186 -0.53 -5.67 13.35
C LYS A 186 -0.64 -6.95 12.52
N THR A 187 -1.18 -6.83 11.31
CA THR A 187 -1.24 -7.90 10.31
C THR A 187 -0.58 -7.41 9.04
N GLN A 188 0.56 -7.99 8.66
CA GLN A 188 1.11 -7.83 7.32
C GLN A 188 0.04 -8.30 6.31
N GLY A 189 -0.35 -7.43 5.37
CA GLY A 189 -1.32 -7.76 4.32
C GLY A 189 -2.68 -7.04 4.37
N VAL A 190 -2.90 -6.09 5.29
CA VAL A 190 -4.10 -5.23 5.26
C VAL A 190 -3.70 -3.79 5.01
N ILE A 191 -3.21 -3.51 3.80
CA ILE A 191 -3.25 -2.16 3.25
C ILE A 191 -4.36 -2.18 2.19
N GLN A 192 -5.52 -1.62 2.52
CA GLN A 192 -6.70 -1.56 1.63
C GLN A 192 -6.70 -0.38 0.65
N LEU A 193 -5.54 0.29 0.54
CA LEU A 193 -5.33 1.45 -0.28
C LEU A 193 -4.92 1.19 -1.72
N PRO A 194 -3.96 0.28 -1.98
CA PRO A 194 -3.54 0.01 -3.34
C PRO A 194 -4.70 -0.38 -4.24
N TRP A 195 -5.62 -1.20 -3.75
CA TRP A 195 -6.75 -1.69 -4.55
C TRP A 195 -7.74 -0.59 -4.93
N GLN A 196 -8.22 0.20 -3.97
CA GLN A 196 -9.26 1.18 -4.23
C GLN A 196 -8.77 2.30 -5.16
N ASP A 197 -7.54 2.76 -4.97
CA ASP A 197 -6.92 3.76 -5.84
C ASP A 197 -6.67 3.20 -7.25
N VAL A 198 -6.17 1.96 -7.37
CA VAL A 198 -5.96 1.30 -8.68
C VAL A 198 -7.29 1.18 -9.43
N VAL A 199 -8.37 0.80 -8.75
CA VAL A 199 -9.69 0.70 -9.38
C VAL A 199 -10.21 2.07 -9.82
N LYS A 200 -10.02 3.13 -9.01
CA LYS A 200 -10.41 4.50 -9.37
C LYS A 200 -9.62 4.99 -10.60
N GLU A 201 -8.31 4.83 -10.60
CA GLU A 201 -7.44 5.20 -11.71
C GLU A 201 -7.83 4.47 -13.00
N TYR A 202 -8.13 3.17 -12.92
CA TYR A 202 -8.61 2.43 -14.07
C TYR A 202 -9.97 2.90 -14.56
N ARG A 203 -10.90 3.23 -13.65
CA ARG A 203 -12.22 3.76 -14.02
C ARG A 203 -12.17 5.10 -14.72
N GLU A 204 -11.27 5.99 -14.29
CA GLU A 204 -11.00 7.25 -14.99
C GLU A 204 -10.54 7.04 -16.43
N LYS A 205 -9.83 5.93 -16.69
CA LYS A 205 -9.40 5.48 -18.02
C LYS A 205 -10.44 4.62 -18.76
N GLU A 206 -11.69 4.64 -18.31
CA GLU A 206 -12.80 3.82 -18.82
C GLU A 206 -12.57 2.29 -18.74
N LEU A 207 -11.69 1.84 -17.84
CA LEU A 207 -11.44 0.44 -17.53
C LEU A 207 -12.14 0.07 -16.22
N MET A 208 -12.45 -1.22 -15.99
CA MET A 208 -13.11 -1.66 -14.74
C MET A 208 -14.37 -0.86 -14.34
N ASN A 209 -15.13 -0.35 -15.32
CA ASN A 209 -16.24 0.58 -15.14
C ASN A 209 -17.61 0.00 -15.51
N ARG A 210 -17.67 -1.24 -16.02
CA ARG A 210 -18.90 -1.91 -16.43
C ARG A 210 -18.77 -3.42 -16.30
N VAL A 211 -19.90 -4.13 -16.39
CA VAL A 211 -19.90 -5.60 -16.48
C VAL A 211 -19.29 -6.03 -17.82
N TYR A 212 -18.40 -7.03 -17.76
CA TYR A 212 -17.75 -7.63 -18.92
C TYR A 212 -18.28 -9.04 -19.15
N SER A 213 -18.54 -9.39 -20.40
CA SER A 213 -18.99 -10.73 -20.80
C SER A 213 -17.86 -11.77 -20.74
N SER A 214 -18.22 -13.06 -20.68
CA SER A 214 -17.25 -14.17 -20.78
C SER A 214 -16.37 -14.06 -22.02
N ASN A 215 -16.94 -13.67 -23.17
CA ASN A 215 -16.21 -13.49 -24.43
C ASN A 215 -15.15 -12.37 -24.34
N GLU A 216 -15.49 -11.25 -23.70
CA GLU A 216 -14.53 -10.15 -23.50
C GLU A 216 -13.39 -10.57 -22.58
N LYS A 217 -13.70 -11.30 -21.50
CA LYS A 217 -12.71 -11.82 -20.56
C LYS A 217 -11.82 -12.88 -21.19
N TYR A 218 -12.38 -13.78 -22.00
CA TYR A 218 -11.61 -14.76 -22.76
C TYR A 218 -10.70 -14.08 -23.78
N ALA A 219 -11.22 -13.10 -24.53
CA ALA A 219 -10.41 -12.30 -25.46
C ALA A 219 -9.29 -11.54 -24.74
N PHE A 220 -9.55 -11.05 -23.53
CA PHE A 220 -8.54 -10.42 -22.68
C PHE A 220 -7.42 -11.40 -22.28
N LEU A 221 -7.75 -12.61 -21.82
CA LEU A 221 -6.77 -13.67 -21.51
C LEU A 221 -5.83 -13.93 -22.69
N LEU A 222 -6.41 -14.08 -23.90
CA LEU A 222 -5.65 -14.32 -25.12
C LEU A 222 -4.78 -13.11 -25.50
N LYS A 223 -5.32 -11.89 -25.37
CA LYS A 223 -4.62 -10.65 -25.73
C LYS A 223 -3.42 -10.39 -24.83
N GLU A 224 -3.56 -10.61 -23.53
CA GLU A 224 -2.47 -10.44 -22.55
C GLU A 224 -1.47 -11.63 -22.58
N GLY A 225 -1.74 -12.65 -23.39
CA GLY A 225 -0.86 -13.81 -23.56
C GLY A 225 -0.78 -14.66 -22.30
N LEU A 226 -1.87 -14.76 -21.54
CA LEU A 226 -1.97 -15.64 -20.38
C LEU A 226 -2.18 -17.09 -20.84
N GLU A 227 -1.30 -17.98 -20.39
CA GLU A 227 -1.24 -19.37 -20.83
C GLU A 227 -1.40 -20.34 -19.66
N ILE A 228 -1.71 -21.60 -19.98
CA ILE A 228 -1.70 -22.69 -19.00
C ILE A 228 -0.29 -22.80 -18.40
N GLY A 229 -0.23 -22.86 -17.07
CA GLY A 229 1.00 -22.85 -16.29
C GLY A 229 1.42 -21.46 -15.83
N ASP A 230 0.82 -20.38 -16.34
CA ASP A 230 1.18 -19.03 -15.89
C ASP A 230 0.72 -18.78 -14.45
N VAL A 231 1.51 -17.95 -13.76
CA VAL A 231 1.29 -17.57 -12.37
C VAL A 231 0.51 -16.27 -12.32
N VAL A 232 -0.58 -16.26 -11.56
CA VAL A 232 -1.45 -15.11 -11.30
C VAL A 232 -1.69 -14.94 -9.81
N LEU A 233 -2.10 -13.75 -9.39
CA LEU A 233 -2.60 -13.48 -8.05
C LEU A 233 -4.12 -13.58 -8.06
N ARG A 234 -4.67 -14.51 -7.27
CA ARG A 234 -6.10 -14.71 -7.09
C ARG A 234 -6.60 -13.95 -5.87
N TYR A 235 -7.42 -12.95 -6.13
CA TYR A 235 -8.02 -12.11 -5.10
C TYR A 235 -9.43 -12.57 -4.76
N SER A 236 -9.86 -12.33 -3.52
CA SER A 236 -11.30 -12.21 -3.20
C SER A 236 -11.58 -10.85 -2.58
N ARG A 237 -12.80 -10.36 -2.77
CA ARG A 237 -13.31 -9.17 -2.11
C ARG A 237 -14.73 -9.38 -1.59
N THR A 238 -15.13 -8.50 -0.69
CA THR A 238 -16.50 -8.40 -0.17
C THR A 238 -17.02 -7.00 -0.42
N PHE A 239 -18.29 -6.89 -0.81
CA PHE A 239 -18.96 -5.61 -1.00
C PHE A 239 -19.79 -5.27 0.25
N ASP A 240 -19.76 -4.00 0.67
CA ASP A 240 -20.71 -3.53 1.68
C ASP A 240 -22.06 -3.30 1.01
N GLN A 241 -23.07 -4.11 1.35
CA GLN A 241 -24.41 -3.99 0.79
C GLN A 241 -25.16 -2.75 1.25
N LYS A 242 -24.69 -2.05 2.30
CA LYS A 242 -25.34 -0.86 2.85
C LYS A 242 -24.94 0.43 2.15
N VAL A 243 -23.83 0.40 1.43
CA VAL A 243 -23.32 1.50 0.60
C VAL A 243 -23.41 1.01 -0.84
N GLU A 244 -23.59 1.89 -1.84
CA GLU A 244 -23.46 1.49 -3.24
C GLU A 244 -21.98 1.24 -3.61
N ASP A 245 -21.33 0.35 -2.85
CA ASP A 245 -19.93 -0.01 -2.99
C ASP A 245 -19.76 -0.95 -4.19
N THR A 246 -19.15 -0.41 -5.24
CA THR A 246 -18.83 -1.14 -6.47
C THR A 246 -17.35 -1.53 -6.55
N ILE A 247 -16.52 -1.14 -5.59
CA ILE A 247 -15.08 -1.45 -5.58
C ILE A 247 -14.81 -2.66 -4.67
N GLY A 248 -15.52 -2.75 -3.56
CA GLY A 248 -15.38 -3.81 -2.58
C GLY A 248 -14.06 -3.72 -1.81
N THR A 249 -14.01 -4.52 -0.76
CA THR A 249 -12.87 -4.62 0.15
C THR A 249 -12.14 -5.94 -0.06
N LEU A 250 -10.84 -5.92 -0.31
CA LEU A 250 -10.03 -7.13 -0.45
C LEU A 250 -10.08 -7.99 0.83
N LYS A 251 -10.38 -9.27 0.65
CA LYS A 251 -10.47 -10.28 1.71
C LYS A 251 -9.27 -11.23 1.71
N SER A 252 -8.76 -11.58 0.53
CA SER A 252 -7.58 -12.46 0.42
C SER A 252 -6.85 -12.24 -0.90
N CYS A 253 -5.56 -12.52 -0.92
CA CYS A 253 -4.74 -12.64 -2.11
C CYS A 253 -3.88 -13.90 -1.99
N TYR A 254 -3.93 -14.78 -2.99
CA TYR A 254 -3.13 -15.99 -3.03
C TYR A 254 -2.47 -16.16 -4.39
N PRO A 255 -1.20 -16.61 -4.45
CA PRO A 255 -0.63 -17.02 -5.72
C PRO A 255 -1.36 -18.25 -6.26
N ALA A 256 -1.60 -18.26 -7.56
CA ALA A 256 -2.31 -19.30 -8.27
C ALA A 256 -1.65 -19.60 -9.61
N VAL A 257 -1.84 -20.83 -10.10
CA VAL A 257 -1.42 -21.27 -11.42
C VAL A 257 -2.65 -21.51 -12.27
N ILE A 258 -2.67 -20.99 -13.49
CA ILE A 258 -3.70 -21.29 -14.48
C ILE A 258 -3.51 -22.74 -14.92
N ARG A 259 -4.48 -23.61 -14.61
CA ARG A 259 -4.42 -25.04 -14.96
C ARG A 259 -5.13 -25.36 -16.26
N ASP A 260 -6.21 -24.64 -16.55
CA ASP A 260 -6.96 -24.76 -17.79
C ASP A 260 -7.81 -23.50 -17.99
N TYR A 261 -8.21 -23.21 -19.23
CA TYR A 261 -9.26 -22.23 -19.51
C TYR A 261 -9.84 -22.41 -20.93
N ASN A 262 -11.11 -22.03 -21.08
CA ASN A 262 -11.81 -21.95 -22.36
C ASN A 262 -12.73 -20.71 -22.39
N GLU A 263 -13.62 -20.61 -23.37
CA GLU A 263 -14.54 -19.47 -23.54
C GLU A 263 -15.55 -19.30 -22.38
N GLU A 264 -15.74 -20.33 -21.55
CA GLU A 264 -16.73 -20.35 -20.48
C GLU A 264 -16.14 -20.39 -19.08
N VAL A 265 -15.01 -21.09 -18.88
CA VAL A 265 -14.43 -21.34 -17.56
C VAL A 265 -12.91 -21.14 -17.53
N ILE A 266 -12.41 -20.80 -16.35
CA ILE A 266 -10.99 -20.85 -15.99
C ILE A 266 -10.81 -21.76 -14.78
N VAL A 267 -9.74 -22.57 -14.79
CA VAL A 267 -9.36 -23.45 -13.68
C VAL A 267 -8.06 -22.91 -13.08
N LEU A 268 -8.11 -22.61 -11.79
CA LEU A 268 -6.99 -22.10 -11.02
C LEU A 268 -6.63 -23.11 -9.92
N GLU A 269 -5.34 -23.39 -9.75
CA GLU A 269 -4.82 -24.01 -8.54
C GLU A 269 -4.12 -22.95 -7.71
N TYR A 270 -4.65 -22.61 -6.53
CA TYR A 270 -4.11 -21.56 -5.69
C TYR A 270 -3.58 -22.08 -4.35
N TYR A 271 -2.57 -21.39 -3.82
CA TYR A 271 -1.78 -21.82 -2.66
C TYR A 271 -1.99 -20.84 -1.50
N ARG A 272 -2.59 -21.31 -0.40
CA ARG A 272 -2.86 -20.46 0.78
C ARG A 272 -1.65 -20.29 1.70
N THR A 273 -0.75 -21.27 1.70
CA THR A 273 0.48 -21.22 2.48
C THR A 273 1.56 -20.54 1.64
N VAL A 274 1.80 -19.25 1.90
CA VAL A 274 2.82 -18.44 1.23
C VAL A 274 4.11 -18.43 2.06
N GLU A 275 4.62 -19.63 2.34
CA GLU A 275 5.80 -19.87 3.18
C GLU A 275 6.71 -20.90 2.51
N THR A 276 8.02 -20.71 2.55
CA THR A 276 8.96 -21.81 2.30
C THR A 276 8.81 -22.89 3.38
N ARG A 277 9.26 -24.13 3.12
CA ARG A 277 9.23 -25.25 4.08
C ARG A 277 9.92 -24.89 5.37
N LEU A 278 11.09 -24.25 5.29
CA LEU A 278 11.84 -23.82 6.47
C LEU A 278 11.08 -22.75 7.27
N THR A 279 10.47 -21.78 6.59
CA THR A 279 9.63 -20.75 7.22
C THR A 279 8.45 -21.38 7.98
N GLN A 280 7.72 -22.29 7.33
CA GLN A 280 6.61 -23.02 7.96
C GLN A 280 7.09 -23.84 9.17
N GLN A 281 8.19 -24.58 9.02
CA GLN A 281 8.75 -25.38 10.10
C GLN A 281 9.12 -24.50 11.30
N THR A 282 9.87 -23.41 11.08
CA THR A 282 10.27 -22.48 12.16
C THR A 282 9.05 -21.86 12.84
N ARG A 283 8.02 -21.47 12.08
CA ARG A 283 6.77 -20.93 12.64
C ARG A 283 6.06 -21.97 13.51
N ILE A 284 5.91 -23.20 13.03
CA ILE A 284 5.23 -24.27 13.77
C ILE A 284 6.03 -24.67 15.03
N GLU A 285 7.35 -24.81 14.93
CA GLU A 285 8.22 -25.07 16.09
C GLU A 285 8.10 -23.95 17.14
N GLY A 286 8.06 -22.69 16.69
CA GLY A 286 7.80 -21.54 17.56
C GLY A 286 6.42 -21.55 18.22
N LEU A 287 5.40 -22.09 17.54
CA LEU A 287 4.06 -22.27 18.12
C LEU A 287 4.03 -23.42 19.14
N CYS A 288 4.69 -24.53 18.85
CA CYS A 288 4.83 -25.66 19.78
C CYS A 288 5.49 -25.26 21.10
N ALA A 289 6.42 -24.29 21.07
CA ALA A 289 7.04 -23.76 22.28
C ALA A 289 6.09 -22.88 23.12
N LYS A 290 4.99 -22.38 22.54
CA LYS A 290 4.02 -21.47 23.17
C LYS A 290 2.72 -22.16 23.58
N VAL A 291 2.40 -23.32 23.00
CA VAL A 291 1.14 -24.02 23.19
C VAL A 291 1.41 -25.44 23.67
N ASP A 292 1.14 -25.68 24.95
CA ASP A 292 1.27 -26.99 25.58
C ASP A 292 0.41 -28.04 24.85
N GLY A 293 0.99 -29.20 24.55
CA GLY A 293 0.28 -30.30 23.89
C GLY A 293 0.16 -30.17 22.36
N LEU A 294 0.58 -29.05 21.77
CA LEU A 294 0.46 -28.85 20.31
C LEU A 294 1.42 -29.76 19.54
N LYS A 295 2.64 -29.98 20.06
CA LYS A 295 3.66 -30.80 19.38
C LYS A 295 3.20 -32.25 19.22
N GLU A 296 2.48 -32.77 20.21
CA GLU A 296 1.91 -34.11 20.23
C GLU A 296 0.72 -34.27 19.27
N ALA A 297 0.06 -33.16 18.91
CA ALA A 297 -1.07 -33.13 17.98
C ALA A 297 -0.64 -32.99 16.50
N LEU A 298 0.64 -32.69 16.24
CA LEU A 298 1.15 -32.47 14.89
C LEU A 298 1.76 -33.75 14.29
N THR A 299 1.58 -33.88 12.98
CA THR A 299 2.23 -34.90 12.16
C THR A 299 3.43 -34.30 11.41
N PRO A 300 4.39 -35.11 10.94
CA PRO A 300 5.46 -34.64 10.05
C PRO A 300 4.92 -33.92 8.81
N ASP A 301 3.75 -34.36 8.30
CA ASP A 301 3.09 -33.73 7.16
C ASP A 301 2.68 -32.29 7.47
N ASP A 302 2.28 -31.96 8.70
CA ASP A 302 1.89 -30.58 9.08
C ASP A 302 3.05 -29.59 8.96
N LEU A 303 4.30 -30.07 9.01
CA LEU A 303 5.51 -29.24 8.86
C LEU A 303 5.83 -28.93 7.40
N VAL A 304 5.44 -29.79 6.46
CA VAL A 304 5.87 -29.72 5.04
C VAL A 304 4.73 -29.54 4.05
N ARG A 305 3.48 -29.77 4.47
CA ARG A 305 2.29 -29.73 3.62
C ARG A 305 2.04 -28.31 3.11
N ALA A 306 2.04 -28.17 1.79
CA ALA A 306 1.44 -27.04 1.10
C ALA A 306 0.04 -27.45 0.63
N THR A 307 -1.00 -26.84 1.20
CA THR A 307 -2.36 -27.04 0.71
C THR A 307 -2.60 -26.16 -0.50
N SER A 308 -2.78 -26.80 -1.65
CA SER A 308 -3.38 -26.16 -2.81
C SER A 308 -4.88 -26.44 -2.85
N ARG A 309 -5.61 -25.59 -3.55
CA ARG A 309 -7.01 -25.81 -3.87
C ARG A 309 -7.21 -25.49 -5.35
N GLU A 310 -7.76 -26.47 -6.06
CA GLU A 310 -8.24 -26.29 -7.42
C GLU A 310 -9.65 -25.69 -7.36
N GLU A 311 -9.90 -24.71 -8.21
CA GLU A 311 -11.15 -23.99 -8.34
C GLU A 311 -11.45 -23.77 -9.83
N SER A 312 -12.59 -24.29 -10.29
CA SER A 312 -13.12 -24.00 -11.62
C SER A 312 -14.17 -22.91 -11.50
N ILE A 313 -13.99 -21.81 -12.23
CA ILE A 313 -14.81 -20.60 -12.13
C ILE A 313 -15.29 -20.23 -13.53
N PHE A 314 -16.58 -19.93 -13.65
CA PHE A 314 -17.12 -19.38 -14.90
C PHE A 314 -16.54 -17.99 -15.17
N LEU A 315 -16.21 -17.70 -16.43
CA LEU A 315 -15.64 -16.43 -16.84
C LEU A 315 -16.57 -15.25 -16.52
N ASP A 316 -17.89 -15.42 -16.57
CA ASP A 316 -18.83 -14.36 -16.16
C ASP A 316 -18.76 -14.03 -14.66
N ALA A 317 -18.33 -14.98 -13.82
CA ALA A 317 -18.24 -14.86 -12.37
C ALA A 317 -16.85 -14.47 -11.83
N VAL A 318 -15.81 -14.38 -12.69
CA VAL A 318 -14.45 -14.00 -12.30
C VAL A 318 -13.99 -12.75 -13.05
N GLY A 319 -13.37 -11.80 -12.34
CA GLY A 319 -12.70 -10.66 -12.97
C GLY A 319 -11.31 -11.05 -13.49
N ILE A 320 -10.91 -10.51 -14.64
CA ILE A 320 -9.58 -10.80 -15.24
C ILE A 320 -8.92 -9.49 -15.61
N GLY A 321 -7.87 -9.13 -14.86
CA GLY A 321 -7.18 -7.85 -15.04
C GLY A 321 -8.17 -6.68 -15.02
N THR A 322 -8.14 -5.86 -16.08
CA THR A 322 -9.03 -4.69 -16.22
C THR A 322 -10.46 -5.03 -16.64
N CYS A 323 -10.73 -6.29 -17.03
CA CYS A 323 -12.07 -6.84 -17.20
C CYS A 323 -12.64 -7.34 -15.86
N THR A 324 -12.60 -6.47 -14.84
CA THR A 324 -13.09 -6.73 -13.48
C THR A 324 -13.99 -5.56 -13.06
N TYR A 325 -15.19 -5.82 -12.56
CA TYR A 325 -16.12 -4.79 -12.09
C TYR A 325 -16.85 -5.17 -10.80
N LEU A 326 -17.75 -6.16 -10.82
CA LEU A 326 -18.57 -6.56 -9.66
C LEU A 326 -18.31 -7.99 -9.15
N GLU A 327 -17.37 -8.70 -9.77
CA GLU A 327 -17.02 -10.07 -9.41
C GLU A 327 -16.36 -10.11 -8.03
N ASP A 328 -16.76 -11.05 -7.18
CA ASP A 328 -16.18 -11.21 -5.82
C ASP A 328 -14.79 -11.86 -5.84
N THR A 329 -14.43 -12.48 -6.97
CA THR A 329 -13.19 -13.18 -7.23
C THR A 329 -12.61 -12.65 -8.52
N PHE A 330 -11.30 -12.40 -8.55
CA PHE A 330 -10.64 -11.90 -9.74
C PHE A 330 -9.15 -12.22 -9.73
N ILE A 331 -8.52 -12.16 -10.89
CA ILE A 331 -7.09 -12.43 -11.07
C ILE A 331 -6.36 -11.23 -11.67
N PHE A 332 -5.14 -11.00 -11.20
CA PHE A 332 -4.17 -10.07 -11.80
C PHE A 332 -2.84 -10.78 -11.99
N GLU A 333 -2.03 -10.25 -12.90
CA GLU A 333 -0.63 -10.64 -12.97
C GLU A 333 0.12 -10.22 -11.69
N PRO A 334 1.11 -11.00 -11.24
CA PRO A 334 1.97 -10.61 -10.13
C PRO A 334 2.71 -9.30 -10.42
N VAL A 335 2.80 -8.44 -9.41
CA VAL A 335 3.54 -7.18 -9.47
C VAL A 335 4.63 -7.17 -8.40
N GLU A 336 5.69 -6.40 -8.62
CA GLU A 336 6.75 -6.18 -7.61
C GLU A 336 6.17 -5.24 -6.54
N SER A 337 5.55 -5.82 -5.52
CA SER A 337 4.91 -5.12 -4.40
C SER A 337 5.26 -5.79 -3.06
N ASP A 338 4.53 -5.44 -1.99
CA ASP A 338 4.45 -6.04 -0.65
C ASP A 338 5.56 -7.01 -0.24
N GLU A 339 6.16 -6.75 0.91
CA GLU A 339 7.22 -7.59 1.46
C GLU A 339 6.65 -8.66 2.40
N THR A 340 7.11 -9.89 2.22
CA THR A 340 6.87 -10.99 3.15
C THR A 340 8.21 -11.49 3.70
N GLU A 341 8.26 -11.76 5.00
CA GLU A 341 9.43 -12.34 5.63
C GLU A 341 9.48 -13.86 5.37
N GLN A 342 10.62 -14.35 4.89
CA GLN A 342 10.89 -15.78 4.72
C GLN A 342 12.18 -16.16 5.46
N THR A 343 12.21 -17.36 6.03
CA THR A 343 13.38 -17.92 6.72
C THR A 343 14.24 -18.73 5.75
N PHE A 344 15.53 -18.45 5.73
CA PHE A 344 16.56 -19.15 4.98
C PHE A 344 17.72 -19.57 5.89
N LYS A 345 18.63 -20.39 5.35
CA LYS A 345 19.93 -20.65 5.96
C LYS A 345 20.98 -19.79 5.27
N ASP A 346 21.83 -19.15 6.05
CA ASP A 346 23.02 -18.49 5.51
C ASP A 346 24.12 -19.52 5.17
N LYS A 347 25.28 -19.02 4.71
CA LYS A 347 26.43 -19.86 4.33
C LYS A 347 27.00 -20.67 5.50
N ASP A 348 26.79 -20.23 6.73
CA ASP A 348 27.26 -20.90 7.94
C ASP A 348 26.19 -21.84 8.52
N GLY A 349 25.02 -21.94 7.87
CA GLY A 349 23.89 -22.78 8.28
C GLY A 349 22.99 -22.16 9.34
N SER A 350 23.22 -20.89 9.70
CA SER A 350 22.41 -20.15 10.67
C SER A 350 21.09 -19.71 10.05
N LEU A 351 20.02 -19.67 10.85
CA LEU A 351 18.72 -19.20 10.39
C LEU A 351 18.72 -17.67 10.26
N ILE A 352 18.37 -17.17 9.08
CA ILE A 352 18.21 -15.75 8.80
C ILE A 352 16.80 -15.49 8.25
N LYS A 353 16.27 -14.31 8.58
CA LYS A 353 14.99 -13.80 8.07
C LYS A 353 15.28 -12.81 6.95
N VAL A 354 14.61 -12.99 5.82
CA VAL A 354 14.83 -12.19 4.60
C VAL A 354 13.49 -11.65 4.13
N GLU A 355 13.42 -10.34 3.92
CA GLU A 355 12.27 -9.68 3.30
C GLU A 355 12.33 -9.88 1.77
N LEU A 356 11.30 -10.57 1.25
CA LEU A 356 11.10 -10.82 -0.17
C LEU A 356 9.88 -10.03 -0.64
N ASN A 357 10.01 -9.34 -1.77
CA ASN A 357 8.85 -8.74 -2.44
C ASN A 357 7.94 -9.84 -3.00
N THR A 358 6.75 -9.47 -3.46
CA THR A 358 5.74 -10.41 -3.98
C THR A 358 6.28 -11.36 -5.05
N LEU A 359 7.11 -10.90 -6.00
CA LEU A 359 7.66 -11.73 -7.07
C LEU A 359 8.70 -12.73 -6.56
N ASP A 360 9.61 -12.26 -5.71
CA ASP A 360 10.62 -13.09 -5.06
C ASP A 360 9.98 -14.14 -4.14
N THR A 361 8.95 -13.76 -3.39
CA THR A 361 8.19 -14.66 -2.52
C THR A 361 7.52 -15.78 -3.31
N ILE A 362 6.78 -15.44 -4.37
CA ILE A 362 6.10 -16.44 -5.19
C ILE A 362 7.12 -17.43 -5.76
N PHE A 363 8.22 -16.92 -6.33
CA PHE A 363 9.27 -17.75 -6.87
C PHE A 363 9.89 -18.68 -5.81
N ALA A 364 10.30 -18.12 -4.67
CA ALA A 364 10.93 -18.88 -3.58
C ALA A 364 10.00 -19.99 -3.06
N VAL A 365 8.72 -19.68 -2.83
CA VAL A 365 7.74 -20.64 -2.32
C VAL A 365 7.46 -21.71 -3.38
N PHE A 366 7.26 -21.35 -4.65
CA PHE A 366 6.91 -22.31 -5.68
C PHE A 366 8.07 -23.27 -5.98
N GLU A 367 9.31 -22.78 -6.06
CA GLU A 367 10.50 -23.62 -6.25
C GLU A 367 10.71 -24.55 -5.06
N ASP A 368 10.70 -24.02 -3.82
CA ASP A 368 10.93 -24.82 -2.61
C ASP A 368 9.86 -25.91 -2.41
N ARG A 369 8.61 -25.61 -2.75
CA ARG A 369 7.49 -26.55 -2.64
C ARG A 369 7.38 -27.51 -3.83
N GLY A 370 8.11 -27.27 -4.93
CA GLY A 370 8.01 -28.05 -6.15
C GLY A 370 6.67 -27.87 -6.88
N VAL A 371 6.12 -26.66 -6.84
CA VAL A 371 4.89 -26.32 -7.57
C VAL A 371 5.18 -26.34 -9.08
N PRO A 372 4.39 -27.04 -9.90
CA PRO A 372 4.56 -26.99 -11.35
C PRO A 372 3.92 -25.70 -11.89
N PHE A 373 4.72 -24.84 -12.52
CA PHE A 373 4.29 -23.63 -13.22
C PHE A 373 5.19 -23.37 -14.44
N ASN A 374 4.85 -22.39 -15.27
CA ASN A 374 5.63 -21.97 -16.43
C ASN A 374 6.86 -21.15 -15.99
N ARG A 375 7.81 -21.85 -15.39
CA ARG A 375 8.99 -21.30 -14.72
C ARG A 375 9.82 -20.38 -15.61
N ASP A 376 10.09 -20.82 -16.84
CA ASP A 376 10.92 -20.05 -17.77
C ASP A 376 10.25 -18.75 -18.20
N LYS A 377 8.95 -18.77 -18.47
CA LYS A 377 8.19 -17.56 -18.81
C LYS A 377 8.12 -16.60 -17.62
N PHE A 378 7.90 -17.12 -16.41
CA PHE A 378 7.91 -16.31 -15.19
C PHE A 378 9.27 -15.62 -14.96
N LEU A 379 10.36 -16.38 -15.03
CA LEU A 379 11.72 -15.85 -14.89
C LEU A 379 12.03 -14.80 -15.96
N ASN A 380 11.71 -15.07 -17.22
CA ASN A 380 11.95 -14.13 -18.31
C ASN A 380 11.16 -12.83 -18.14
N LYS A 381 9.87 -12.92 -17.79
CA LYS A 381 8.98 -11.75 -17.66
C LYS A 381 9.36 -10.87 -16.47
N TYR A 382 9.69 -11.46 -15.32
CA TYR A 382 9.83 -10.70 -14.08
C TYR A 382 11.27 -10.41 -13.65
N PHE A 383 12.24 -11.22 -14.06
CA PHE A 383 13.64 -11.11 -13.59
C PHE A 383 14.63 -10.90 -14.74
N LEU A 384 14.75 -11.87 -15.65
CA LEU A 384 15.85 -11.92 -16.61
C LEU A 384 15.78 -10.78 -17.65
N SER A 385 14.59 -10.43 -18.14
CA SER A 385 14.40 -9.28 -19.04
C SER A 385 14.77 -7.94 -18.41
N LYS A 386 14.80 -7.87 -17.07
CA LYS A 386 15.19 -6.69 -16.29
C LYS A 386 16.64 -6.76 -15.79
N GLY A 387 17.41 -7.78 -16.21
CA GLY A 387 18.78 -8.00 -15.73
C GLY A 387 18.88 -8.37 -14.25
N LYS A 388 17.79 -8.85 -13.65
CA LYS A 388 17.72 -9.29 -12.24
C LYS A 388 17.72 -10.82 -12.18
N GLN A 389 18.02 -11.37 -11.01
CA GLN A 389 17.77 -12.76 -10.65
C GLN A 389 16.90 -12.82 -9.38
N PRO A 390 16.12 -13.90 -9.18
CA PRO A 390 15.38 -14.09 -7.93
C PRO A 390 16.33 -14.17 -6.73
N LYS A 391 15.99 -13.47 -5.64
CA LYS A 391 16.74 -13.52 -4.37
C LYS A 391 16.83 -14.93 -3.80
N TYR A 392 15.87 -15.80 -4.13
CA TYR A 392 15.87 -17.20 -3.69
C TYR A 392 17.21 -17.91 -3.96
N TYR A 393 17.82 -17.67 -5.13
CA TYR A 393 19.09 -18.30 -5.51
C TYR A 393 20.29 -17.91 -4.65
N ASP A 394 20.19 -16.83 -3.88
CA ASP A 394 21.26 -16.44 -2.97
C ASP A 394 21.34 -17.37 -1.73
N TYR A 395 20.34 -18.25 -1.55
CA TYR A 395 20.12 -19.06 -0.35
C TYR A 395 19.96 -20.58 -0.59
N VAL A 396 20.00 -21.06 -1.84
CA VAL A 396 19.85 -22.50 -2.19
C VAL A 396 21.03 -23.10 -2.94
#